data_AF-A0A7Y2FR03-F1
#
_entry.id   AF-A0A7Y2FR03-F1
#
_cell.length_a   1.000
_cell.length_b   1.000
_cell.length_c   1.000
_cell.angle_alpha   90.00
_cell.angle_beta   90.00
_cell.angle_gamma   90.00
#
_symmetry.space_group_name_H-M   'P 1'
#
loop_
_entity.id
_entity.type
_entity.pdbx_description
1 polymer ?
#
loop_
_entity_poly.entity_id
_entity_poly.type
_entity_poly.pdbx_seq_one_letter_code
_entity_poly.pdbx_strand_id
1 'polypeptide(L)'
;RKTIAACCERGLETFDFATGDASYKDHWSDSSISLHEIIQARTARGMLWAAAKRASIDTKRILKNSAFLWPKLTHLRKAALGQKG
;
A
#
# COMPACT_ATOMS: atom_id res chain seq x y z
N ARG A 1 13.70 17.36 0.29
CA ARG A 1 12.75 17.28 1.42
C ARG A 1 13.55 17.16 2.72
N LYS A 2 13.34 18.04 3.71
CA LYS A 2 14.02 18.04 5.03
C LYS A 2 13.03 17.84 6.19
N THR A 3 11.91 17.17 5.94
CA THR A 3 10.78 17.12 6.89
C THR A 3 11.15 16.45 8.21
N ILE A 4 11.90 15.34 8.18
CA ILE A 4 12.36 14.66 9.40
C ILE A 4 13.29 15.57 10.21
N ALA A 5 14.24 16.24 9.55
CA ALA A 5 15.15 17.20 10.22
C ALA A 5 14.37 18.34 10.89
N ALA A 6 13.36 18.91 10.22
CA ALA A 6 12.49 19.93 10.81
C ALA A 6 11.67 19.41 12.00
N CYS A 7 11.30 18.12 12.01
CA CYS A 7 10.66 17.49 13.17
C CYS A 7 11.65 17.38 14.35
N CYS A 8 12.90 16.97 14.08
CA CYS A 8 13.96 16.92 15.10
C CYS A 8 14.27 18.30 15.68
N GLU A 9 14.37 19.34 14.84
CA GLU A 9 14.57 20.73 15.28
C GLU A 9 13.44 21.22 16.20
N ARG A 10 12.23 20.66 16.05
CA ARG A 10 11.06 20.94 16.88
C ARG A 10 10.97 20.05 18.13
N GLY A 11 11.95 19.18 18.37
CA GLY A 11 11.97 18.26 19.50
C GLY A 11 10.94 17.14 19.40
N LEU A 12 10.48 16.78 18.19
CA LEU A 12 9.58 15.65 17.99
C LEU A 12 10.36 14.33 17.99
N GLU A 13 9.85 13.36 18.73
CA GLU A 13 10.51 12.05 18.91
C GLU A 13 9.95 10.96 17.98
N THR A 14 8.85 11.24 17.28
CA THR A 14 8.20 10.27 16.39
C THR A 14 7.84 10.92 15.06
N PHE A 15 8.07 10.18 13.98
CA PHE A 15 7.71 10.58 12.63
C PHE A 15 6.85 9.49 11.97
N ASP A 16 5.63 9.83 11.58
CA ASP A 16 4.72 8.91 10.88
C ASP A 16 4.88 9.06 9.36
N PHE A 17 5.29 7.97 8.69
CA PHE A 17 5.38 7.90 7.24
C PHE A 17 4.02 7.78 6.52
N ALA A 18 2.93 7.80 7.28
CA ALA A 18 1.56 7.56 6.87
C ALA A 18 1.39 6.19 6.20
N THR A 19 0.14 5.89 5.87
CA THR A 19 -0.22 4.61 5.26
C THR A 19 0.40 4.43 3.87
N GLY A 20 0.54 3.18 3.46
CA GLY A 20 1.02 2.81 2.13
C GLY A 20 2.34 2.05 2.18
N ASP A 21 2.44 1.10 1.28
CA ASP A 21 3.47 0.08 1.19
C ASP A 21 4.56 0.55 0.19
N ALA A 22 5.64 1.09 0.73
CA ALA A 22 6.79 1.57 -0.03
C ALA A 22 8.07 1.20 0.71
N SER A 23 8.96 0.44 0.05
CA SER A 23 10.13 -0.17 0.68
C SER A 23 11.03 0.81 1.45
N TYR A 24 11.14 2.06 1.01
CA TYR A 24 11.92 3.06 1.74
C TYR A 24 11.37 3.33 3.14
N LYS A 25 10.05 3.22 3.35
CA LYS A 25 9.43 3.43 4.66
C LYS A 25 9.85 2.32 5.62
N ASP A 26 9.92 1.08 5.15
CA ASP A 26 10.34 -0.06 5.96
C ASP A 26 11.80 0.07 6.41
N HIS A 27 12.68 0.58 5.54
CA HIS A 27 14.09 0.82 5.90
C HIS A 27 14.31 1.98 6.87
N TRP A 28 13.35 2.91 6.98
CA TRP A 28 13.45 4.10 7.83
C TRP A 28 12.66 4.01 9.13
N SER A 29 11.75 3.05 9.26
CA SER A 29 10.85 2.95 10.40
C SER A 29 11.34 1.90 11.39
N ASP A 30 11.41 2.26 12.68
CA ASP A 30 11.74 1.31 13.74
C ASP A 30 10.61 0.30 14.02
N SER A 31 9.37 0.66 13.67
CA SER A 31 8.19 -0.17 13.85
C SER A 31 7.19 -0.01 12.70
N SER A 32 6.32 -1.00 12.54
CA SER A 32 5.23 -0.95 11.56
C SER A 32 3.89 -1.28 12.23
N ILE A 33 2.84 -0.57 11.83
CA ILE A 33 1.48 -0.80 12.30
C ILE A 33 0.68 -1.41 11.16
N SER A 34 0.21 -2.64 11.37
CA SER A 34 -0.68 -3.31 10.42
C SER A 34 -2.08 -2.72 10.50
N LEU A 35 -2.54 -2.09 9.42
CA LEU A 35 -3.91 -1.59 9.30
C LEU A 35 -4.78 -2.64 8.60
N HIS A 36 -5.96 -2.88 9.16
CA HIS A 36 -6.91 -3.86 8.65
C HIS A 36 -8.23 -3.18 8.24
N GLU A 37 -8.81 -3.63 7.14
CA GLU A 37 -10.14 -3.22 6.68
C GLU A 37 -11.14 -4.35 6.98
N ILE A 38 -12.32 -3.99 7.51
CA ILE A 38 -13.40 -4.93 7.80
C ILE A 38 -14.57 -4.66 6.85
N ILE A 39 -15.02 -5.69 6.15
CA ILE A 39 -16.18 -5.66 5.27
C ILE A 39 -17.21 -6.64 5.81
N GLN A 40 -18.37 -6.14 6.25
CA GLN A 40 -19.48 -6.95 6.74
C GLN A 40 -20.70 -6.82 5.83
N ALA A 41 -21.11 -7.93 5.23
CA ALA A 41 -22.33 -7.99 4.42
C ALA A 41 -23.56 -8.24 5.31
N ARG A 42 -24.69 -7.60 4.97
CA ARG A 42 -25.98 -7.80 5.66
C ARG A 42 -27.04 -8.49 4.80
N THR A 43 -26.74 -8.77 3.54
CA THR A 43 -27.65 -9.41 2.58
C THR A 43 -26.90 -10.44 1.73
N ALA A 44 -27.62 -11.38 1.10
CA ALA A 44 -27.00 -12.36 0.19
C ALA A 44 -26.25 -11.71 -0.98
N ARG A 45 -26.83 -10.67 -1.58
CA ARG A 45 -26.15 -9.87 -2.61
C ARG A 45 -24.89 -9.19 -2.06
N GLY A 46 -24.94 -8.70 -0.83
CA GLY A 46 -23.79 -8.14 -0.13
C GLY A 46 -22.69 -9.17 0.11
N MET A 47 -23.04 -10.41 0.43
CA MET A 47 -22.06 -11.50 0.63
C MET A 47 -21.31 -11.80 -0.67
N LEU A 48 -22.01 -11.89 -1.79
CA LEU A 48 -21.38 -12.05 -3.12
C LEU A 48 -20.44 -10.88 -3.43
N TRP A 49 -20.88 -9.65 -3.18
CA TRP A 49 -20.04 -8.46 -3.39
C TRP A 49 -18.80 -8.46 -2.48
N ALA A 50 -18.96 -8.80 -1.20
CA ALA A 50 -17.86 -8.85 -0.24
C ALA A 50 -16.82 -9.90 -0.63
N ALA A 51 -17.26 -11.08 -1.10
CA ALA A 51 -16.37 -12.11 -1.62
C ALA A 51 -15.57 -11.63 -2.84
N ALA A 52 -16.23 -11.00 -3.82
CA ALA A 52 -15.57 -10.43 -4.99
C ALA A 52 -14.57 -9.32 -4.61
N LYS A 53 -14.95 -8.45 -3.67
CA LYS A 53 -14.08 -7.38 -3.16
C LYS A 53 -12.85 -7.93 -2.46
N ARG A 54 -13.02 -8.95 -1.61
CA ARG A 54 -11.93 -9.64 -0.93
C ARG A 54 -10.96 -10.27 -1.93
N ALA A 55 -11.48 -11.00 -2.92
CA ALA A 55 -10.66 -11.59 -3.98
C ALA A 55 -9.85 -10.53 -4.75
N SER A 56 -10.45 -9.37 -5.06
CA SER A 56 -9.76 -8.26 -5.70
C SER A 56 -8.62 -7.67 -4.85
N ILE A 57 -8.87 -7.45 -3.55
CA ILE A 57 -7.85 -6.96 -2.60
C ILE A 57 -6.69 -7.96 -2.48
N ASP A 58 -7.01 -9.24 -2.30
CA ASP A 58 -6.00 -10.30 -2.15
C ASP A 58 -5.17 -10.46 -3.43
N THR A 59 -5.81 -10.45 -4.60
CA THR A 59 -5.12 -10.48 -5.89
C THR A 59 -4.16 -9.28 -6.02
N LYS A 60 -4.65 -8.07 -5.75
CA LYS A 60 -3.82 -6.86 -5.80
C LYS A 60 -2.60 -6.95 -4.86
N ARG A 61 -2.79 -7.49 -3.64
CA ARG A 61 -1.72 -7.71 -2.66
C ARG A 61 -0.68 -8.71 -3.16
N ILE A 62 -1.12 -9.86 -3.69
CA ILE A 62 -0.23 -10.88 -4.26
C ILE A 62 0.60 -10.29 -5.41
N LEU A 63 -0.05 -9.56 -6.32
CA LEU A 63 0.62 -8.97 -7.48
C LEU A 63 1.66 -7.91 -7.07
N LYS A 64 1.35 -7.09 -6.07
CA LYS A 64 2.24 -6.04 -5.57
C LYS A 64 3.43 -6.57 -4.77
N ASN A 65 3.21 -7.62 -3.99
CA ASN A 65 4.25 -8.20 -3.12
C ASN A 65 5.11 -9.24 -3.85
N SER A 66 4.79 -9.57 -5.10
CA SER A 66 5.60 -10.44 -5.93
C SER A 66 6.78 -9.67 -6.52
N ALA A 67 8.00 -10.04 -6.10
CA ALA A 67 9.24 -9.50 -6.66
C ALA A 67 9.37 -9.71 -8.18
N PHE A 68 8.71 -10.74 -8.73
CA PHE A 68 8.77 -11.06 -10.15
C PHE A 68 7.65 -10.40 -10.97
N LEU A 69 6.42 -10.37 -10.44
CA LEU A 69 5.27 -9.86 -11.19
C LEU A 69 5.18 -8.33 -11.13
N TRP A 70 5.49 -7.72 -9.99
CA TRP A 70 5.28 -6.28 -9.78
C TRP A 70 6.08 -5.39 -10.74
N PRO A 71 7.38 -5.63 -11.01
CA PRO A 71 8.13 -4.82 -11.97
C PRO A 71 7.55 -4.90 -13.40
N LYS A 72 7.13 -6.10 -13.81
CA LYS A 72 6.54 -6.33 -15.14
C LYS A 72 5.19 -5.64 -15.28
N LEU A 73 4.34 -5.78 -14.26
CA LEU A 73 3.02 -5.14 -14.23
C LEU A 73 3.12 -3.62 -14.18
N THR A 74 4.07 -3.07 -13.42
CA THR A 74 4.28 -1.63 -13.36
C THR A 74 4.82 -1.08 -14.68
N HIS A 75 5.71 -1.80 -15.37
CA HIS A 75 6.17 -1.44 -16.71
C HIS A 75 5.02 -1.46 -17.72
N LEU A 76 4.23 -2.54 -17.77
CA LEU A 76 3.04 -2.64 -18.64
C LEU A 76 2.04 -1.51 -18.34
N ARG A 77 1.79 -1.21 -17.06
CA ARG A 77 0.91 -0.12 -16.64
C ARG A 77 1.42 1.24 -17.10
N LYS A 78 2.72 1.51 -16.96
CA LYS A 78 3.34 2.77 -17.41
C LYS A 78 3.22 2.91 -18.93
N ALA A 79 3.51 1.85 -19.68
CA ALA A 79 3.38 1.82 -21.14
C ALA A 79 1.93 2.06 -21.60
N ALA A 80 0.95 1.39 -20.97
CA ALA A 80 -0.46 1.57 -21.28
C ALA A 80 -0.96 3.00 -20.98
N LEU A 81 -0.36 3.68 -20.00
CA LEU A 81 -0.68 5.07 -19.64
C LEU A 81 0.15 6.09 -20.44
N GLY A 82 0.97 5.67 -21.40
CA GLY A 82 1.84 6.56 -22.17
C GLY A 82 2.95 7.25 -21.34
N GLN A 83 3.21 6.76 -20.13
CA GLN A 83 4.27 7.27 -19.26
C GLN A 83 5.59 6.66 -19.75
N LYS A 84 6.41 7.45 -20.45
CA LYS A 84 7.77 7.04 -20.84
C LYS A 84 8.54 6.64 -19.58
N GLY A 85 9.12 5.44 -19.63
CA GLY A 85 9.89 4.83 -18.53
C GLY A 85 11.12 5.63 -18.18
#